data_AF-A0AAU5SUM1-F1
#
_entry.id   AF-A0AAU5SUM1-F1
#
_cell.length_a   1.000
_cell.length_b   1.000
_cell.length_c   1.000
_cell.angle_alpha   90.00
_cell.angle_beta   90.00
_cell.angle_gamma   90.00
#
_symmetry.space_group_name_H-M   'P 1'
#
loop_
_entity.id
_entity.type
_entity.pdbx_description
1 polymer ?
#
loop_
_entity_poly.entity_id
_entity_poly.type
_entity_poly.pdbx_seq_one_letter_code
_entity_poly.pdbx_strand_id
1 'polypeptide(L)'
;MATAEEDRYSRRLAWCVALLLRHAPDPVAAGILGRLDPAARRYLCRDEHLPAGAVTLLLRDGTDEDRRHVARNPHVLGRPLPGLPGPARYRRRPGPSPRLLATLGAELGHTPTAPGEPGPPLSSAELIALLRRHGSRRPRIPLDVLTLPYELDPDTLLREHSRAPLPPGSVEALLLVAGLDRAAVLALLDTRAQDTYGPHWHRPAVRAVRTGTLTFDELAAAVAPAHRTLLLGQAHAIGRFAWNLAEWAGMRAALVRVLHPVLGDDPGLWTQLRRSAPGFAGTLPELAAAVARGGAPTHPGPAPEGLAEAVDALAPGAVREPEPSVDRELALASLAVPNAMGDLHEDIRWVRACLDSGLLTGADVLRHKAPAAWALDEDHWLGDDDYPDRHDRPAAVLASRAEAGRLLTAALGADAGAWWRAALTLPDFVGTLPELLAGVVQGDSVSNRS
;
A
#
# COMPACT_ATOMS: atom_id res chain seq x y z
N MET A 1 -29.74 -23.02 0.15
CA MET A 1 -29.61 -21.82 1.01
C MET A 1 -28.60 -22.17 2.08
N ALA A 2 -27.68 -21.26 2.42
CA ALA A 2 -26.74 -21.52 3.51
C ALA A 2 -27.49 -21.58 4.85
N THR A 3 -27.03 -22.41 5.78
CA THR A 3 -27.54 -22.44 7.15
C THR A 3 -27.06 -21.22 7.94
N ALA A 4 -27.75 -20.87 9.03
CA ALA A 4 -27.33 -19.77 9.90
C ALA A 4 -25.97 -20.02 10.60
N GLU A 5 -25.50 -21.27 10.62
CA GLU A 5 -24.19 -21.65 11.15
C GLU A 5 -23.08 -21.49 10.10
N GLU A 6 -23.31 -21.96 8.86
CA GLU A 6 -22.44 -21.70 7.71
C GLU A 6 -22.21 -20.20 7.47
N ASP A 7 -23.25 -19.39 7.62
CA ASP A 7 -23.17 -17.94 7.45
C ASP A 7 -22.31 -17.26 8.54
N ARG A 8 -22.49 -17.66 9.80
CA ARG A 8 -21.63 -17.22 10.92
C ARG A 8 -20.18 -17.65 10.72
N TYR A 9 -19.95 -18.89 10.31
CA TYR A 9 -18.60 -19.40 10.01
C TYR A 9 -17.95 -18.59 8.88
N SER A 10 -18.66 -18.39 7.77
CA SER A 10 -18.20 -17.60 6.62
C SER A 10 -17.82 -16.17 7.01
N ARG A 11 -18.62 -15.53 7.87
CA ARG A 11 -18.34 -14.18 8.39
C ARG A 11 -17.11 -14.15 9.31
N ARG A 12 -16.97 -15.11 10.23
CA ARG A 12 -15.84 -15.19 11.16
C ARG A 12 -14.53 -15.48 10.43
N LEU A 13 -14.55 -16.40 9.46
CA LEU A 13 -13.42 -16.69 8.58
C LEU A 13 -13.03 -15.46 7.76
N ALA A 14 -13.99 -14.74 7.20
CA ALA A 14 -13.72 -13.53 6.42
C ALA A 14 -13.00 -12.45 7.24
N TRP A 15 -13.42 -12.21 8.50
CA TRP A 15 -12.75 -11.29 9.42
C TRP A 15 -11.32 -11.77 9.77
N CYS A 16 -11.14 -13.02 10.18
CA CYS A 16 -9.80 -13.58 10.44
C CYS A 16 -8.86 -13.54 9.22
N VAL A 17 -9.41 -13.75 8.02
CA VAL A 17 -8.66 -13.57 6.76
C VAL A 17 -8.34 -12.11 6.50
N ALA A 18 -9.25 -11.16 6.77
CA ALA A 18 -8.98 -9.72 6.67
C ALA A 18 -7.80 -9.32 7.56
N LEU A 19 -7.77 -9.78 8.82
CA LEU A 19 -6.67 -9.55 9.77
C LEU A 19 -5.32 -10.00 9.20
N LEU A 20 -5.20 -11.26 8.74
CA LEU A 20 -3.95 -11.77 8.18
C LEU A 20 -3.55 -11.07 6.87
N LEU A 21 -4.52 -10.73 6.01
CA LEU A 21 -4.28 -10.01 4.76
C LEU A 21 -3.74 -8.57 4.96
N ARG A 22 -3.78 -8.01 6.19
CA ARG A 22 -3.10 -6.74 6.52
C ARG A 22 -1.57 -6.84 6.42
N HIS A 23 -1.02 -8.06 6.55
CA HIS A 23 0.42 -8.32 6.66
C HIS A 23 0.97 -9.19 5.51
N ALA A 24 0.09 -9.89 4.78
CA ALA A 24 0.47 -10.79 3.69
C ALA A 24 1.22 -10.07 2.54
N PRO A 25 2.27 -10.70 1.95
CA PRO A 25 2.80 -10.32 0.64
C PRO A 25 1.72 -10.42 -0.45
N ASP A 26 1.80 -9.61 -1.51
CA ASP A 26 0.77 -9.57 -2.56
C ASP A 26 0.54 -10.95 -3.25
N PRO A 27 1.57 -11.78 -3.54
CA PRO A 27 1.36 -13.13 -4.09
C PRO A 27 0.64 -14.08 -3.12
N VAL A 28 0.91 -13.95 -1.82
CA VAL A 28 0.24 -14.74 -0.77
C VAL A 28 -1.21 -14.30 -0.65
N ALA A 29 -1.45 -12.99 -0.61
CA ALA A 29 -2.79 -12.40 -0.56
C ALA A 29 -3.65 -12.85 -1.75
N ALA A 30 -3.11 -12.83 -2.96
CA ALA A 30 -3.79 -13.35 -4.16
C ALA A 30 -4.12 -14.85 -4.02
N GLY A 31 -3.18 -15.65 -3.48
CA GLY A 31 -3.39 -17.07 -3.19
C GLY A 31 -4.48 -17.35 -2.15
N ILE A 32 -4.60 -16.53 -1.11
CA ILE A 32 -5.65 -16.64 -0.09
C ILE A 32 -7.00 -16.22 -0.67
N LEU A 33 -7.05 -15.09 -1.38
CA LEU A 33 -8.26 -14.60 -2.05
C LEU A 33 -8.83 -15.64 -3.03
N GLY A 34 -7.98 -16.37 -3.74
CA GLY A 34 -8.38 -17.46 -4.64
C GLY A 34 -8.89 -18.74 -3.96
N ARG A 35 -8.70 -18.89 -2.64
CA ARG A 35 -9.18 -20.04 -1.84
C ARG A 35 -10.51 -19.77 -1.14
N LEU A 36 -10.89 -18.50 -0.94
CA LEU A 36 -12.16 -18.12 -0.34
C LEU A 36 -13.35 -18.56 -1.19
N ASP A 37 -14.33 -19.20 -0.57
CA ASP A 37 -15.63 -19.43 -1.19
C ASP A 37 -16.40 -18.11 -1.44
N PRO A 38 -17.42 -18.10 -2.31
CA PRO A 38 -18.16 -16.87 -2.64
C PRO A 38 -18.90 -16.20 -1.46
N ALA A 39 -19.22 -16.92 -0.39
CA ALA A 39 -19.91 -16.36 0.78
C ALA A 39 -18.89 -15.65 1.70
N ALA A 40 -17.80 -16.33 2.08
CA ALA A 40 -16.71 -15.72 2.86
C ALA A 40 -16.08 -14.54 2.10
N ARG A 41 -15.86 -14.67 0.78
CA ARG A 41 -15.35 -13.57 -0.08
C ARG A 41 -16.29 -12.36 -0.11
N ARG A 42 -17.62 -12.57 -0.11
CA ARG A 42 -18.60 -11.49 -0.01
C ARG A 42 -18.54 -10.75 1.33
N TYR A 43 -18.33 -11.47 2.43
CA TYR A 43 -18.14 -10.87 3.75
C TYR A 43 -16.83 -10.07 3.80
N LEU A 44 -15.71 -10.63 3.32
CA LEU A 44 -14.42 -9.94 3.24
C LEU A 44 -14.53 -8.64 2.44
N CYS A 45 -15.17 -8.66 1.28
CA CYS A 45 -15.34 -7.44 0.46
C CYS A 45 -16.23 -6.37 1.12
N ARG A 46 -16.92 -6.68 2.23
CA ARG A 46 -17.74 -5.76 3.05
C ARG A 46 -17.09 -5.41 4.39
N ASP A 47 -15.97 -6.04 4.72
CA ASP A 47 -15.20 -5.78 5.94
C ASP A 47 -14.74 -4.32 5.97
N GLU A 48 -14.96 -3.65 7.09
CA GLU A 48 -14.63 -2.23 7.25
C GLU A 48 -13.13 -1.95 7.14
N HIS A 49 -12.29 -2.95 7.43
CA HIS A 49 -10.83 -2.83 7.42
C HIS A 49 -10.19 -3.71 6.34
N LEU A 50 -10.91 -3.94 5.23
CA LEU A 50 -10.43 -4.65 4.04
C LEU A 50 -9.04 -4.12 3.61
N PRO A 51 -7.96 -4.93 3.67
CA PRO A 51 -6.60 -4.43 3.52
C PRO A 51 -6.32 -3.78 2.16
N ALA A 52 -5.49 -2.73 2.14
CA ALA A 52 -5.19 -1.99 0.91
C ALA A 52 -4.64 -2.88 -0.21
N GLY A 53 -3.77 -3.85 0.10
CA GLY A 53 -3.29 -4.84 -0.87
C GLY A 53 -4.42 -5.75 -1.41
N ALA A 54 -5.34 -6.19 -0.53
CA ALA A 54 -6.52 -6.95 -0.94
C ALA A 54 -7.47 -6.12 -1.82
N VAL A 55 -7.71 -4.84 -1.52
CA VAL A 55 -8.45 -3.91 -2.40
C VAL A 55 -7.81 -3.84 -3.79
N THR A 56 -6.50 -3.62 -3.85
CA THR A 56 -5.74 -3.54 -5.12
C THR A 56 -5.86 -4.83 -5.92
N LEU A 57 -5.70 -6.00 -5.30
CA LEU A 57 -5.82 -7.31 -5.94
C LEU A 57 -7.26 -7.63 -6.39
N LEU A 58 -8.28 -7.26 -5.60
CA LEU A 58 -9.69 -7.43 -5.97
C LEU A 58 -10.12 -6.51 -7.12
N LEU A 59 -9.53 -5.31 -7.24
CA LEU A 59 -9.73 -4.45 -8.40
C LEU A 59 -9.06 -5.03 -9.66
N ARG A 60 -7.82 -5.52 -9.52
CA ARG A 60 -7.02 -6.10 -10.61
C ARG A 60 -7.58 -7.45 -11.09
N ASP A 61 -7.46 -8.46 -10.24
CA ASP A 61 -7.63 -9.88 -10.55
C ASP A 61 -9.01 -10.42 -10.13
N GLY A 62 -9.82 -9.59 -9.46
CA GLY A 62 -11.16 -9.96 -9.01
C GLY A 62 -12.21 -10.07 -10.11
N THR A 63 -13.37 -10.60 -9.73
CA THR A 63 -14.58 -10.66 -10.56
C THR A 63 -15.30 -9.30 -10.60
N ASP A 64 -16.25 -9.15 -11.51
CA ASP A 64 -17.13 -7.97 -11.51
C ASP A 64 -18.04 -7.91 -10.26
N GLU A 65 -18.30 -9.02 -9.58
CA GLU A 65 -18.96 -9.00 -8.26
C GLU A 65 -18.04 -8.44 -7.17
N ASP A 66 -16.75 -8.80 -7.16
CA ASP A 66 -15.77 -8.22 -6.24
C ASP A 66 -15.62 -6.72 -6.45
N ARG A 67 -15.40 -6.29 -7.70
CA ARG A 67 -15.30 -4.87 -8.06
C ARG A 67 -16.55 -4.09 -7.65
N ARG A 68 -17.75 -4.69 -7.77
CA ARG A 68 -19.01 -4.08 -7.31
C ARG A 68 -19.14 -4.04 -5.79
N HIS A 69 -18.60 -5.01 -5.05
CA HIS A 69 -18.60 -4.99 -3.58
C HIS A 69 -17.56 -4.01 -3.02
N VAL A 70 -16.33 -4.05 -3.52
CA VAL A 70 -15.28 -3.05 -3.21
C VAL A 70 -15.79 -1.65 -3.54
N ALA A 71 -16.45 -1.44 -4.69
CA ALA A 71 -17.09 -0.17 -5.03
C ALA A 71 -18.38 0.14 -4.24
N ARG A 72 -18.78 -0.66 -3.24
CA ARG A 72 -19.93 -0.43 -2.33
C ARG A 72 -19.58 -0.35 -0.84
N ASN A 73 -18.48 -0.94 -0.38
CA ASN A 73 -17.99 -0.90 1.01
C ASN A 73 -17.59 0.52 1.50
N PRO A 74 -18.37 1.19 2.38
CA PRO A 74 -18.18 2.61 2.73
C PRO A 74 -16.79 2.96 3.27
N HIS A 75 -16.13 2.01 3.95
CA HIS A 75 -14.85 2.18 4.66
C HIS A 75 -13.63 2.04 3.74
N VAL A 76 -13.76 1.30 2.62
CA VAL A 76 -12.79 1.43 1.54
C VAL A 76 -12.83 2.89 1.11
N LEU A 77 -11.75 3.64 1.42
CA LEU A 77 -11.49 5.02 1.00
C LEU A 77 -11.20 5.05 -0.53
N GLY A 78 -12.17 4.48 -1.26
CA GLY A 78 -12.16 3.85 -2.58
C GLY A 78 -13.51 3.98 -3.35
N ARG A 79 -14.17 5.14 -3.26
CA ARG A 79 -15.51 5.68 -3.68
C ARG A 79 -15.91 6.17 -5.12
N PRO A 80 -15.55 5.61 -6.29
CA PRO A 80 -14.63 4.52 -6.53
C PRO A 80 -13.17 4.95 -6.23
N LEU A 81 -12.94 6.20 -5.77
CA LEU A 81 -12.04 6.64 -4.67
C LEU A 81 -12.68 7.86 -3.91
N PRO A 82 -12.53 8.03 -2.57
CA PRO A 82 -12.43 9.39 -2.05
C PRO A 82 -11.52 10.32 -2.82
N GLY A 83 -12.10 11.49 -3.03
CA GLY A 83 -11.50 12.58 -3.78
C GLY A 83 -11.29 12.31 -5.27
N LEU A 84 -11.39 11.08 -5.78
CA LEU A 84 -10.86 10.73 -7.10
C LEU A 84 -11.89 9.90 -7.92
N PRO A 85 -12.48 10.48 -8.98
CA PRO A 85 -13.30 9.75 -9.95
C PRO A 85 -12.68 8.44 -10.45
N GLY A 86 -13.51 7.45 -10.80
CA GLY A 86 -13.03 6.25 -11.51
C GLY A 86 -12.68 6.57 -12.97
N PRO A 87 -11.88 5.74 -13.67
CA PRO A 87 -11.51 5.94 -15.07
C PRO A 87 -12.70 6.28 -15.99
N ALA A 88 -13.81 5.57 -15.84
CA ALA A 88 -15.04 5.82 -16.60
C ALA A 88 -15.66 7.21 -16.36
N ARG A 89 -15.51 7.81 -15.18
CA ARG A 89 -15.98 9.17 -14.88
C ARG A 89 -15.00 10.24 -15.39
N TYR A 90 -13.71 9.94 -15.46
CA TYR A 90 -12.73 10.81 -16.11
C TYR A 90 -12.90 10.82 -17.64
N ARG A 91 -13.14 9.66 -18.27
CA ARG A 91 -13.48 9.53 -19.70
C ARG A 91 -14.80 10.21 -20.08
N ARG A 92 -15.73 10.39 -19.13
CA ARG A 92 -17.02 11.09 -19.31
C ARG A 92 -16.99 12.57 -18.87
N ARG A 93 -15.81 13.18 -18.76
CA ARG A 93 -15.71 14.63 -18.50
C ARG A 93 -16.30 15.42 -19.68
N PRO A 94 -16.89 16.62 -19.42
CA PRO A 94 -17.07 17.61 -20.48
C PRO A 94 -15.74 17.91 -21.16
N GLY A 95 -15.77 18.17 -22.47
CA GLY A 95 -14.60 18.55 -23.26
C GLY A 95 -13.95 19.86 -22.80
N PRO A 96 -12.80 20.25 -23.40
CA PRO A 96 -12.06 21.43 -22.98
C PRO A 96 -12.89 22.70 -23.14
N SER A 97 -12.76 23.64 -22.20
CA SER A 97 -13.41 24.95 -22.35
C SER A 97 -12.97 25.66 -23.65
N PRO A 98 -13.81 26.51 -24.28
CA PRO A 98 -13.43 27.22 -25.51
C PRO A 98 -12.12 28.02 -25.40
N ARG A 99 -11.85 28.62 -24.23
CA ARG A 99 -10.59 29.31 -23.95
C ARG A 99 -9.38 28.37 -23.96
N LEU A 100 -9.55 27.14 -23.47
CA LEU A 100 -8.51 26.12 -23.53
C LEU A 100 -8.32 25.63 -24.96
N LEU A 101 -9.38 25.35 -25.72
CA LEU A 101 -9.28 24.98 -27.15
C LEU A 101 -8.53 26.03 -27.97
N ALA A 102 -8.85 27.32 -27.77
CA ALA A 102 -8.14 28.43 -28.43
C ALA A 102 -6.67 28.52 -28.02
N THR A 103 -6.34 28.20 -26.75
CA THR A 103 -4.95 28.15 -26.28
C THR A 103 -4.21 26.99 -26.93
N LEU A 104 -4.77 25.78 -26.90
CA LEU A 104 -4.18 24.59 -27.53
C LEU A 104 -3.99 24.81 -29.04
N GLY A 105 -4.95 25.44 -29.72
CA GLY A 105 -4.83 25.71 -31.15
C GLY A 105 -3.75 26.71 -31.52
N ALA A 106 -3.50 27.72 -30.67
CA ALA A 106 -2.36 28.61 -30.82
C ALA A 106 -1.01 27.90 -30.57
N GLU A 107 -0.99 26.85 -29.74
CA GLU A 107 0.22 26.06 -29.45
C GLU A 107 0.53 25.01 -30.53
N LEU A 108 -0.49 24.46 -31.20
CA LEU A 108 -0.36 23.49 -32.29
C LEU A 108 -0.23 24.13 -33.69
N GLY A 109 -0.70 25.38 -33.85
CA GLY A 109 -0.82 26.04 -35.16
C GLY A 109 -2.09 25.65 -35.94
N HIS A 110 -2.96 24.82 -35.36
CA HIS A 110 -4.28 24.46 -35.90
C HIS A 110 -5.27 24.21 -34.74
N THR A 111 -6.56 24.42 -34.96
CA THR A 111 -7.58 24.20 -33.92
C THR A 111 -7.81 22.69 -33.70
N PRO A 112 -7.64 22.15 -32.47
CA PRO A 112 -7.96 20.76 -32.20
C PRO A 112 -9.44 20.46 -32.46
N THR A 113 -9.73 19.34 -33.12
CA THR A 113 -11.09 18.84 -33.32
C THR A 113 -11.78 18.59 -31.99
N ALA A 114 -12.99 19.13 -31.80
CA ALA A 114 -13.72 18.93 -30.54
C ALA A 114 -14.30 17.49 -30.46
N PRO A 115 -14.61 16.98 -29.26
CA PRO A 115 -15.13 15.62 -29.11
C PRO A 115 -16.47 15.44 -29.83
N GLY A 116 -16.51 14.56 -30.84
CA GLY A 116 -17.71 14.29 -31.65
C GLY A 116 -17.81 15.10 -32.96
N GLU A 117 -16.85 15.98 -33.24
CA GLU A 117 -16.75 16.69 -34.53
C GLU A 117 -15.87 15.92 -35.53
N PRO A 118 -16.12 16.06 -36.85
CA PRO A 118 -15.26 15.46 -37.87
C PRO A 118 -13.97 16.28 -38.05
N GLY A 119 -12.83 15.63 -37.88
CA GLY A 119 -11.50 16.22 -38.08
C GLY A 119 -10.38 15.24 -37.70
N PRO A 120 -9.11 15.59 -37.98
CA PRO A 120 -7.98 14.72 -37.65
C PRO A 120 -7.78 14.61 -36.13
N PRO A 121 -7.43 13.42 -35.60
CA PRO A 121 -7.01 13.28 -34.21
C PRO A 121 -5.66 13.96 -33.98
N LEU A 122 -5.37 14.32 -32.73
CA LEU A 122 -4.02 14.71 -32.31
C LEU A 122 -3.05 13.55 -32.54
N SER A 123 -1.93 13.80 -33.21
CA SER A 123 -0.85 12.83 -33.29
C SER A 123 -0.19 12.60 -31.93
N SER A 124 0.50 11.47 -31.76
CA SER A 124 1.19 11.16 -30.50
C SER A 124 2.24 12.23 -30.14
N ALA A 125 2.90 12.85 -31.13
CA ALA A 125 3.88 13.91 -30.88
C ALA A 125 3.23 15.19 -30.32
N GLU A 126 2.09 15.62 -30.88
CA GLU A 126 1.32 16.77 -30.40
C GLU A 126 0.76 16.50 -29.00
N LEU A 127 0.19 15.32 -28.77
CA LEU A 127 -0.30 14.91 -27.46
C LEU A 127 0.81 14.94 -26.41
N ILE A 128 1.98 14.36 -26.70
CA ILE A 128 3.14 14.37 -25.79
C ILE A 128 3.61 15.80 -25.51
N ALA A 129 3.65 16.68 -26.51
CA ALA A 129 4.03 18.08 -26.34
C ALA A 129 3.07 18.84 -25.42
N LEU A 130 1.74 18.67 -25.61
CA LEU A 130 0.71 19.27 -24.75
C LEU A 130 0.78 18.71 -23.32
N LEU A 131 0.98 17.40 -23.16
CA LEU A 131 1.14 16.75 -21.87
C LEU A 131 2.39 17.22 -21.13
N ARG A 132 3.53 17.42 -21.82
CA ARG A 132 4.74 18.02 -21.22
C ARG A 132 4.48 19.45 -20.73
N ARG A 133 3.78 20.26 -21.52
CA ARG A 133 3.53 21.68 -21.20
C ARG A 133 2.55 21.87 -20.03
N HIS A 134 1.43 21.14 -20.04
CA HIS A 134 0.32 21.37 -19.11
C HIS A 134 0.30 20.43 -17.89
N GLY A 135 1.21 19.46 -17.82
CA GLY A 135 1.24 18.44 -16.77
C GLY A 135 1.83 18.82 -15.41
N SER A 136 2.53 19.95 -15.31
CA SER A 136 3.49 20.22 -14.23
C SER A 136 2.92 20.33 -12.81
N ARG A 137 1.61 20.59 -12.65
CA ARG A 137 0.99 20.82 -11.32
C ARG A 137 -0.14 19.87 -10.96
N ARG A 138 -1.10 19.65 -11.86
CA ARG A 138 -2.33 18.88 -11.59
C ARG A 138 -2.83 18.21 -12.87
N PRO A 139 -3.47 17.03 -12.77
CA PRO A 139 -3.97 16.29 -13.94
C PRO A 139 -5.14 16.97 -14.66
N ARG A 140 -5.66 18.12 -14.20
CA ARG A 140 -6.90 18.69 -14.77
C ARG A 140 -6.77 19.04 -16.26
N ILE A 141 -5.77 19.83 -16.64
CA ILE A 141 -5.59 20.22 -18.05
C ILE A 141 -5.17 19.01 -18.90
N PRO A 142 -4.22 18.14 -18.46
CA PRO A 142 -3.95 16.87 -19.13
C PRO A 142 -5.18 15.97 -19.35
N LEU A 143 -6.07 15.84 -18.36
CA LEU A 143 -7.33 15.11 -18.50
C LEU A 143 -8.26 15.75 -19.51
N ASP A 144 -8.33 17.09 -19.56
CA ASP A 144 -9.14 17.81 -20.53
C ASP A 144 -8.56 17.60 -21.95
N VAL A 145 -7.23 17.68 -22.14
CA VAL A 145 -6.56 17.32 -23.42
C VAL A 145 -6.87 15.89 -23.83
N LEU A 146 -6.82 14.92 -22.90
CA LEU A 146 -7.15 13.51 -23.14
C LEU A 146 -8.67 13.22 -23.32
N THR A 147 -9.52 14.26 -23.43
CA THR A 147 -10.90 14.10 -23.95
C THR A 147 -11.03 14.39 -25.45
N LEU A 148 -10.02 15.03 -26.05
CA LEU A 148 -9.97 15.26 -27.51
C LEU A 148 -9.71 13.93 -28.25
N PRO A 149 -10.05 13.83 -29.55
CA PRO A 149 -9.59 12.71 -30.38
C PRO A 149 -8.06 12.72 -30.48
N TYR A 150 -7.41 11.58 -30.20
CA TYR A 150 -5.95 11.42 -30.32
C TYR A 150 -5.58 10.00 -30.76
N GLU A 151 -4.42 9.90 -31.41
CA GLU A 151 -3.71 8.64 -31.65
C GLU A 151 -2.53 8.53 -30.68
N LEU A 152 -2.49 7.45 -29.90
CA LEU A 152 -1.43 7.19 -28.94
C LEU A 152 -0.72 5.88 -29.28
N ASP A 153 0.47 5.99 -29.87
CA ASP A 153 1.44 4.90 -29.92
C ASP A 153 2.14 4.76 -28.55
N PRO A 154 1.97 3.64 -27.82
CA PRO A 154 2.63 3.41 -26.54
C PRO A 154 4.15 3.41 -26.67
N ASP A 155 4.73 2.86 -27.74
CA ASP A 155 6.19 2.76 -27.88
C ASP A 155 6.83 4.13 -28.03
N THR A 156 6.20 5.03 -28.80
CA THR A 156 6.63 6.43 -28.90
C THR A 156 6.42 7.19 -27.60
N LEU A 157 5.32 6.98 -26.88
CA LEU A 157 5.11 7.55 -25.54
C LEU A 157 6.25 7.17 -24.57
N LEU A 158 6.59 5.89 -24.47
CA LEU A 158 7.60 5.39 -23.53
C LEU A 158 9.03 5.78 -23.94
N ARG A 159 9.32 5.79 -25.25
CA ARG A 159 10.60 6.27 -25.81
C ARG A 159 10.81 7.76 -25.54
N GLU A 160 9.75 8.56 -25.60
CA GLU A 160 9.81 9.99 -25.28
C GLU A 160 9.85 10.25 -23.78
N HIS A 161 9.12 9.48 -22.98
CA HIS A 161 9.18 9.57 -21.51
C HIS A 161 10.55 9.18 -20.97
N SER A 162 11.18 8.12 -21.45
CA SER A 162 12.52 7.71 -21.01
C SER A 162 13.62 8.73 -21.33
N ARG A 163 13.48 9.51 -22.41
CA ARG A 163 14.37 10.63 -22.74
C ARG A 163 14.13 11.88 -21.90
N ALA A 164 12.86 12.24 -21.73
CA ALA A 164 12.42 13.42 -21.00
C ALA A 164 11.06 13.14 -20.36
N PRO A 165 11.05 12.65 -19.09
CA PRO A 165 9.85 12.20 -18.38
C PRO A 165 8.70 13.20 -18.42
N LEU A 166 7.50 12.70 -18.65
CA LEU A 166 6.27 13.50 -18.57
C LEU A 166 6.08 14.00 -17.14
N PRO A 167 5.60 15.23 -16.92
CA PRO A 167 5.36 15.72 -15.56
C PRO A 167 4.29 14.91 -14.83
N PRO A 168 4.31 14.85 -13.47
CA PRO A 168 3.48 13.94 -12.69
C PRO A 168 1.97 14.09 -12.91
N GLY A 169 1.47 15.30 -13.18
CA GLY A 169 0.04 15.50 -13.50
C GLY A 169 -0.38 14.90 -14.84
N SER A 170 0.53 14.81 -15.81
CA SER A 170 0.25 14.15 -17.10
C SER A 170 0.34 12.63 -17.00
N VAL A 171 1.29 12.09 -16.24
CA VAL A 171 1.31 10.65 -15.95
C VAL A 171 0.07 10.25 -15.15
N GLU A 172 -0.31 10.97 -14.10
CA GLU A 172 -1.55 10.70 -13.36
C GLU A 172 -2.80 10.71 -14.28
N ALA A 173 -2.85 11.62 -15.26
CA ALA A 173 -3.95 11.68 -16.22
C ALA A 173 -3.95 10.50 -17.20
N LEU A 174 -2.79 10.12 -17.75
CA LEU A 174 -2.64 8.95 -18.62
C LEU A 174 -3.08 7.67 -17.91
N LEU A 175 -2.60 7.44 -16.69
CA LEU A 175 -2.99 6.30 -15.84
C LEU A 175 -4.51 6.24 -15.57
N LEU A 176 -5.20 7.39 -15.61
CA LEU A 176 -6.63 7.48 -15.35
C LEU A 176 -7.52 7.21 -16.57
N VAL A 177 -7.05 7.44 -17.81
CA VAL A 177 -7.93 7.37 -19.00
C VAL A 177 -7.38 6.58 -20.17
N ALA A 178 -6.06 6.50 -20.37
CA ALA A 178 -5.46 5.93 -21.58
C ALA A 178 -5.53 4.40 -21.65
N GLY A 179 -5.86 3.71 -20.54
CA GLY A 179 -6.03 2.25 -20.55
C GLY A 179 -4.73 1.47 -20.78
N LEU A 180 -3.62 2.03 -20.30
CA LEU A 180 -2.27 1.49 -20.45
C LEU A 180 -2.11 0.12 -19.77
N ASP A 181 -1.26 -0.73 -20.34
CA ASP A 181 -0.85 -1.97 -19.69
C ASP A 181 0.14 -1.75 -18.54
N ARG A 182 0.42 -2.82 -17.79
CA ARG A 182 1.33 -2.78 -16.63
C ARG A 182 2.76 -2.37 -16.99
N ALA A 183 3.27 -2.76 -18.17
CA ALA A 183 4.64 -2.43 -18.58
C ALA A 183 4.77 -0.94 -18.89
N ALA A 184 3.80 -0.36 -19.60
CA ALA A 184 3.71 1.07 -19.85
C ALA A 184 3.53 1.87 -18.56
N VAL A 185 2.71 1.40 -17.61
CA VAL A 185 2.56 2.04 -16.30
C VAL A 185 3.89 2.07 -15.53
N LEU A 186 4.63 0.95 -15.47
CA LEU A 186 5.94 0.92 -14.82
C LEU A 186 6.94 1.86 -15.50
N ALA A 187 7.00 1.86 -16.83
CA ALA A 187 7.90 2.71 -17.59
C ALA A 187 7.55 4.23 -17.47
N LEU A 188 6.30 4.59 -17.19
CA LEU A 188 5.90 5.97 -16.86
C LEU A 188 6.17 6.38 -15.40
N LEU A 189 6.42 5.42 -14.50
CA LEU A 189 6.88 5.67 -13.13
C LEU A 189 8.41 5.69 -13.01
N ASP A 190 9.11 5.07 -13.96
CA ASP A 190 10.54 5.30 -14.15
C ASP A 190 10.79 6.78 -14.49
N THR A 191 11.53 7.43 -13.62
CA THR A 191 11.81 8.87 -13.70
C THR A 191 13.31 9.14 -13.57
N ARG A 192 14.15 8.14 -13.87
CA ARG A 192 15.63 8.20 -13.87
C ARG A 192 16.22 9.40 -14.60
N ALA A 193 15.61 9.80 -15.71
CA ALA A 193 16.06 10.91 -16.56
C ALA A 193 15.64 12.31 -16.06
N GLN A 194 15.18 12.46 -14.82
CA GLN A 194 14.94 13.76 -14.18
C GLN A 194 15.48 13.80 -12.75
N ASP A 195 16.28 14.82 -12.46
CA ASP A 195 16.77 15.12 -11.10
C ASP A 195 15.61 15.48 -10.16
N THR A 196 14.70 16.35 -10.60
CA THR A 196 13.54 16.79 -9.82
C THR A 196 12.22 16.57 -10.58
N TYR A 197 11.37 15.65 -10.08
CA TYR A 197 10.05 15.34 -10.67
C TYR A 197 8.92 16.30 -10.21
N GLY A 198 9.26 17.31 -9.39
CA GLY A 198 8.36 18.37 -8.95
C GLY A 198 7.48 18.05 -7.72
N PRO A 199 6.75 19.06 -7.20
CA PRO A 199 5.77 18.83 -6.15
C PRO A 199 4.67 17.89 -6.68
N HIS A 200 4.24 16.95 -5.84
CA HIS A 200 3.30 15.87 -6.19
C HIS A 200 3.87 14.68 -7.00
N TRP A 201 5.20 14.52 -7.05
CA TRP A 201 5.89 13.37 -7.67
C TRP A 201 5.29 11.99 -7.32
N HIS A 202 4.75 11.82 -6.10
CA HIS A 202 4.19 10.55 -5.60
C HIS A 202 2.82 10.18 -6.20
N ARG A 203 2.07 11.15 -6.75
CA ARG A 203 0.67 10.93 -7.14
C ARG A 203 0.46 9.87 -8.21
N PRO A 204 1.31 9.74 -9.26
CA PRO A 204 1.26 8.63 -10.20
C PRO A 204 1.41 7.24 -9.55
N ALA A 205 2.33 7.09 -8.59
CA ALA A 205 2.54 5.84 -7.88
C ALA A 205 1.32 5.49 -7.00
N VAL A 206 0.83 6.46 -6.23
CA VAL A 206 -0.40 6.33 -5.43
C VAL A 206 -1.62 6.03 -6.32
N ARG A 207 -1.67 6.62 -7.51
CA ARG A 207 -2.71 6.35 -8.52
C ARG A 207 -2.69 4.89 -8.95
N ALA A 208 -1.53 4.39 -9.39
CA ALA A 208 -1.39 3.05 -9.96
C ALA A 208 -1.82 1.95 -8.99
N VAL A 209 -1.51 2.09 -7.70
CA VAL A 209 -1.97 1.15 -6.65
C VAL A 209 -3.48 1.26 -6.43
N ARG A 210 -3.99 2.48 -6.26
CA ARG A 210 -5.43 2.74 -6.03
C ARG A 210 -6.32 2.37 -7.21
N THR A 211 -5.79 2.24 -8.43
CA THR A 211 -6.54 1.75 -9.61
C THR A 211 -6.42 0.25 -9.84
N GLY A 212 -5.70 -0.49 -8.98
CA GLY A 212 -5.46 -1.93 -9.20
C GLY A 212 -4.47 -2.21 -10.33
N THR A 213 -3.69 -1.22 -10.78
CA THR A 213 -2.79 -1.36 -11.94
C THR A 213 -1.42 -1.89 -11.55
N LEU A 214 -0.97 -1.57 -10.34
CA LEU A 214 0.22 -2.13 -9.68
C LEU A 214 -0.12 -2.52 -8.24
N THR A 215 0.57 -3.52 -7.68
CA THR A 215 0.54 -3.78 -6.24
C THR A 215 1.66 -3.05 -5.49
N PHE A 216 1.68 -3.13 -4.16
CA PHE A 216 2.73 -2.49 -3.36
C PHE A 216 4.08 -3.17 -3.58
N ASP A 217 4.12 -4.51 -3.69
CA ASP A 217 5.34 -5.26 -3.98
C ASP A 217 5.86 -4.96 -5.41
N GLU A 218 4.98 -4.86 -6.41
CA GLU A 218 5.37 -4.46 -7.78
C GLU A 218 5.97 -3.04 -7.81
N LEU A 219 5.35 -2.09 -7.08
CA LEU A 219 5.81 -0.71 -6.98
C LEU A 219 7.17 -0.60 -6.25
N ALA A 220 7.37 -1.36 -5.17
CA ALA A 220 8.61 -1.40 -4.40
C ALA A 220 9.76 -2.05 -5.18
N ALA A 221 9.47 -3.04 -6.04
CA ALA A 221 10.50 -3.75 -6.81
C ALA A 221 10.95 -2.99 -8.07
N ALA A 222 10.03 -2.32 -8.78
CA ALA A 222 10.28 -1.89 -10.17
C ALA A 222 10.47 -0.38 -10.38
N VAL A 223 10.08 0.49 -9.43
CA VAL A 223 10.22 1.95 -9.60
C VAL A 223 11.67 2.40 -9.38
N ALA A 224 12.12 3.33 -10.21
CA ALA A 224 13.44 3.95 -10.17
C ALA A 224 13.36 5.47 -10.40
N PRO A 225 14.31 6.27 -9.87
CA PRO A 225 15.45 5.87 -9.04
C PRO A 225 15.05 5.44 -7.61
N ALA A 226 15.87 4.57 -7.00
CA ALA A 226 15.61 3.92 -5.72
C ALA A 226 15.19 4.85 -4.56
N HIS A 227 15.73 6.08 -4.51
CA HIS A 227 15.35 7.05 -3.48
C HIS A 227 13.87 7.45 -3.55
N ARG A 228 13.25 7.48 -4.74
CA ARG A 228 11.80 7.79 -4.87
C ARG A 228 10.96 6.66 -4.29
N THR A 229 11.38 5.42 -4.52
CA THR A 229 10.75 4.23 -3.95
C THR A 229 10.83 4.21 -2.42
N LEU A 230 11.98 4.59 -1.84
CA LEU A 230 12.12 4.80 -0.39
C LEU A 230 11.19 5.92 0.14
N LEU A 231 11.16 7.07 -0.53
CA LEU A 231 10.29 8.20 -0.15
C LEU A 231 8.79 7.87 -0.23
N LEU A 232 8.37 6.89 -1.05
CA LEU A 232 6.97 6.41 -1.04
C LEU A 232 6.60 5.78 0.30
N GLY A 233 7.59 5.25 1.04
CA GLY A 233 7.46 4.79 2.43
C GLY A 233 7.20 5.90 3.46
N GLN A 234 7.23 7.18 3.06
CA GLN A 234 6.86 8.35 3.87
C GLN A 234 5.83 9.27 3.20
N ALA A 235 5.27 8.88 2.04
CA ALA A 235 4.42 9.80 1.27
C ALA A 235 3.19 10.29 2.03
N HIS A 236 2.70 9.56 3.04
CA HIS A 236 1.62 9.97 3.96
C HIS A 236 1.83 11.39 4.54
N ALA A 237 3.05 11.73 4.92
CA ALA A 237 3.39 13.04 5.49
C ALA A 237 3.20 14.23 4.51
N ILE A 238 3.08 13.96 3.21
CA ILE A 238 2.91 14.99 2.16
C ILE A 238 1.44 15.47 2.07
N GLY A 239 0.51 14.85 2.82
CA GLY A 239 -0.85 15.35 3.01
C GLY A 239 -1.86 14.89 1.95
N ARG A 240 -2.66 15.83 1.40
CA ARG A 240 -3.82 15.47 0.57
C ARG A 240 -3.44 14.66 -0.68
N PHE A 241 -4.14 13.54 -0.87
CA PHE A 241 -3.92 12.55 -1.93
C PHE A 241 -2.68 11.65 -1.79
N ALA A 242 -1.96 11.73 -0.68
CA ALA A 242 -1.01 10.70 -0.25
C ALA A 242 -1.71 9.38 0.15
N TRP A 243 -0.92 8.43 0.66
CA TRP A 243 -1.40 7.23 1.35
C TRP A 243 -2.26 7.58 2.57
N ASN A 244 -3.32 6.81 2.82
CA ASN A 244 -3.90 6.65 4.17
C ASN A 244 -3.01 5.73 5.03
N LEU A 245 -3.34 5.51 6.31
CA LEU A 245 -2.47 4.69 7.18
C LEU A 245 -2.35 3.23 6.71
N ALA A 246 -3.44 2.62 6.22
CA ALA A 246 -3.42 1.24 5.74
C ALA A 246 -2.55 1.06 4.49
N GLU A 247 -2.62 2.00 3.54
CA GLU A 247 -1.75 2.04 2.35
C GLU A 247 -0.30 2.38 2.72
N TRP A 248 -0.09 3.26 3.70
CA TRP A 248 1.26 3.61 4.18
C TRP A 248 1.94 2.41 4.82
N ALA A 249 1.23 1.66 5.65
CA ALA A 249 1.71 0.40 6.21
C ALA A 249 1.97 -0.66 5.13
N GLY A 250 1.07 -0.81 4.14
CA GLY A 250 1.26 -1.72 3.01
C GLY A 250 2.53 -1.40 2.20
N MET A 251 2.75 -0.12 1.89
CA MET A 251 3.97 0.33 1.21
C MET A 251 5.22 0.08 2.07
N ARG A 252 5.18 0.38 3.37
CA ARG A 252 6.29 0.12 4.30
C ARG A 252 6.62 -1.38 4.38
N ALA A 253 5.62 -2.24 4.47
CA ALA A 253 5.81 -3.69 4.48
C ALA A 253 6.47 -4.20 3.17
N ALA A 254 6.04 -3.68 2.00
CA ALA A 254 6.67 -4.00 0.72
C ALA A 254 8.14 -3.55 0.66
N LEU A 255 8.47 -2.35 1.16
CA LEU A 255 9.84 -1.86 1.25
C LEU A 255 10.71 -2.72 2.17
N VAL A 256 10.19 -3.12 3.35
CA VAL A 256 10.90 -4.03 4.27
C VAL A 256 11.13 -5.39 3.61
N ARG A 257 10.15 -5.95 2.87
CA ARG A 257 10.31 -7.21 2.13
C ARG A 257 11.39 -7.14 1.03
N VAL A 258 11.62 -5.97 0.43
CA VAL A 258 12.72 -5.76 -0.54
C VAL A 258 14.08 -5.62 0.16
N LEU A 259 14.14 -4.94 1.30
CA LEU A 259 15.39 -4.56 1.95
C LEU A 259 15.92 -5.60 2.95
N HIS A 260 15.06 -6.11 3.83
CA HIS A 260 15.46 -6.93 4.98
C HIS A 260 16.16 -8.26 4.58
N PRO A 261 15.73 -9.00 3.54
CA PRO A 261 16.43 -10.22 3.11
C PRO A 261 17.87 -10.00 2.62
N VAL A 262 18.25 -8.74 2.34
CA VAL A 262 19.55 -8.36 1.76
C VAL A 262 20.42 -7.58 2.76
N LEU A 263 19.81 -6.74 3.60
CA LEU A 263 20.52 -5.90 4.57
C LEU A 263 20.47 -6.46 6.01
N GLY A 264 19.49 -7.33 6.31
CA GLY A 264 19.22 -7.83 7.66
C GLY A 264 19.10 -6.70 8.69
N ASP A 265 19.63 -6.98 9.89
CA ASP A 265 19.63 -6.05 11.03
C ASP A 265 20.96 -5.27 11.20
N ASP A 266 21.86 -5.28 10.20
CA ASP A 266 23.17 -4.60 10.27
C ASP A 266 23.04 -3.07 10.12
N PRO A 267 23.26 -2.25 11.17
CA PRO A 267 23.10 -0.80 11.10
C PRO A 267 24.07 -0.12 10.12
N GLY A 268 25.21 -0.75 9.84
CA GLY A 268 26.20 -0.28 8.86
C GLY A 268 25.66 -0.36 7.43
N LEU A 269 24.94 -1.43 7.09
CA LEU A 269 24.30 -1.60 5.78
C LEU A 269 23.13 -0.60 5.59
N TRP A 270 22.30 -0.37 6.60
CA TRP A 270 21.28 0.68 6.58
C TRP A 270 21.88 2.08 6.44
N THR A 271 23.00 2.35 7.14
CA THR A 271 23.75 3.61 7.00
C THR A 271 24.40 3.77 5.62
N GLN A 272 24.78 2.68 4.96
CA GLN A 272 25.28 2.70 3.57
C GLN A 272 24.14 2.90 2.56
N LEU A 273 22.98 2.25 2.76
CA LEU A 273 21.77 2.46 1.97
C LEU A 273 21.38 3.95 1.93
N ARG A 274 21.32 4.59 3.11
CA ARG A 274 20.99 6.02 3.25
C ARG A 274 21.95 6.93 2.49
N ARG A 275 23.25 6.60 2.48
CA ARG A 275 24.29 7.39 1.79
C ARG A 275 24.28 7.20 0.27
N SER A 276 24.03 5.99 -0.22
CA SER A 276 24.08 5.69 -1.66
C SER A 276 22.76 5.95 -2.40
N ALA A 277 21.60 5.93 -1.71
CA ALA A 277 20.29 6.11 -2.32
C ALA A 277 20.11 7.39 -3.19
N PRO A 278 20.58 8.60 -2.79
CA PRO A 278 20.40 9.81 -3.59
C PRO A 278 20.96 9.70 -5.02
N GLY A 279 22.17 9.13 -5.16
CA GLY A 279 22.88 9.02 -6.43
C GLY A 279 22.61 7.72 -7.22
N PHE A 280 21.77 6.83 -6.71
CA PHE A 280 21.53 5.52 -7.34
C PHE A 280 20.36 5.59 -8.33
N ALA A 281 20.69 5.55 -9.62
CA ALA A 281 19.70 5.55 -10.70
C ALA A 281 18.90 4.23 -10.81
N GLY A 282 19.40 3.11 -10.27
CA GLY A 282 18.72 1.83 -10.36
C GLY A 282 17.45 1.71 -9.49
N THR A 283 16.85 0.52 -9.49
CA THR A 283 15.71 0.16 -8.62
C THR A 283 16.14 -0.06 -7.16
N LEU A 284 15.17 -0.17 -6.25
CA LEU A 284 15.48 -0.43 -4.84
C LEU A 284 16.14 -1.82 -4.59
N PRO A 285 15.70 -2.93 -5.23
CA PRO A 285 16.42 -4.20 -5.13
C PRO A 285 17.85 -4.14 -5.65
N GLU A 286 18.09 -3.43 -6.77
CA GLU A 286 19.44 -3.22 -7.33
C GLU A 286 20.33 -2.47 -6.34
N LEU A 287 19.80 -1.43 -5.67
CA LEU A 287 20.52 -0.67 -4.65
C LEU A 287 20.86 -1.55 -3.44
N ALA A 288 19.89 -2.29 -2.90
CA ALA A 288 20.10 -3.17 -1.76
C ALA A 288 21.19 -4.22 -2.04
N ALA A 289 21.14 -4.85 -3.22
CA ALA A 289 22.15 -5.81 -3.66
C ALA A 289 23.53 -5.16 -3.89
N ALA A 290 23.59 -3.90 -4.34
CA ALA A 290 24.85 -3.16 -4.43
C ALA A 290 25.43 -2.82 -3.05
N VAL A 291 24.59 -2.44 -2.08
CA VAL A 291 24.97 -2.14 -0.70
C VAL A 291 25.52 -3.38 0.00
N ALA A 292 24.80 -4.50 -0.02
CA ALA A 292 25.24 -5.75 0.62
C ALA A 292 26.54 -6.33 0.02
N ARG A 293 26.84 -6.04 -1.25
CA ARG A 293 28.11 -6.41 -1.90
C ARG A 293 29.23 -5.38 -1.73
N GLY A 294 29.01 -4.28 -1.01
CA GLY A 294 29.97 -3.17 -0.88
C GLY A 294 30.26 -2.41 -2.18
N GLY A 295 29.46 -2.60 -3.22
CA GLY A 295 29.62 -2.00 -4.55
C GLY A 295 28.70 -0.81 -4.83
N ALA A 296 28.02 -0.27 -3.82
CA ALA A 296 27.14 0.88 -3.97
C ALA A 296 27.93 2.18 -4.23
N PRO A 297 27.40 3.14 -5.02
CA PRO A 297 28.10 4.39 -5.32
C PRO A 297 28.50 5.15 -4.04
N THR A 298 29.76 5.57 -4.00
CA THR A 298 30.38 6.33 -2.90
C THR A 298 30.29 7.84 -3.07
N HIS A 299 29.87 8.33 -4.24
CA HIS A 299 29.58 9.75 -4.46
C HIS A 299 28.10 10.03 -4.17
N PRO A 300 27.75 10.66 -3.04
CA PRO A 300 26.36 11.02 -2.75
C PRO A 300 25.92 12.13 -3.71
N GLY A 301 24.80 11.92 -4.40
CA GLY A 301 24.02 13.02 -4.95
C GLY A 301 23.43 13.88 -3.81
N PRO A 302 22.94 15.10 -4.09
CA PRO A 302 22.25 15.91 -3.10
C PRO A 302 21.07 15.11 -2.52
N ALA A 303 21.03 14.94 -1.19
CA ALA A 303 20.00 14.14 -0.55
C ALA A 303 18.62 14.80 -0.69
N PRO A 304 17.61 14.10 -1.24
CA PRO A 304 16.24 14.56 -1.20
C PRO A 304 15.74 14.76 0.23
N GLU A 305 14.92 15.79 0.44
CA GLU A 305 14.23 16.05 1.70
C GLU A 305 13.39 14.83 2.12
N GLY A 306 13.44 14.47 3.41
CA GLY A 306 12.70 13.34 3.97
C GLY A 306 13.32 11.95 3.72
N LEU A 307 14.44 11.84 2.96
CA LEU A 307 15.02 10.54 2.63
C LEU A 307 15.71 9.87 3.83
N ALA A 308 16.32 10.64 4.72
CA ALA A 308 16.95 10.09 5.92
C ALA A 308 15.89 9.47 6.83
N GLU A 309 14.82 10.21 7.09
CA GLU A 309 13.64 9.81 7.85
C GLU A 309 12.90 8.63 7.20
N ALA A 310 12.93 8.53 5.87
CA ALA A 310 12.37 7.39 5.14
C ALA A 310 13.19 6.10 5.33
N VAL A 311 14.52 6.18 5.30
CA VAL A 311 15.40 5.02 5.53
C VAL A 311 15.43 4.64 7.02
N ASP A 312 15.61 5.63 7.90
CA ASP A 312 15.72 5.41 9.34
C ASP A 312 14.43 4.78 9.88
N ALA A 313 13.25 5.20 9.40
CA ALA A 313 11.98 4.57 9.81
C ALA A 313 11.77 3.15 9.25
N LEU A 314 12.59 2.65 8.33
CA LEU A 314 12.55 1.26 7.85
C LEU A 314 13.62 0.38 8.52
N ALA A 315 14.61 0.98 9.17
CA ALA A 315 15.70 0.27 9.82
C ALA A 315 15.23 -0.49 11.08
N PRO A 316 15.75 -1.72 11.32
CA PRO A 316 15.56 -2.44 12.56
C PRO A 316 16.02 -1.61 13.78
N GLY A 317 15.25 -1.65 14.86
CA GLY A 317 15.52 -0.85 16.08
C GLY A 317 15.14 0.63 16.00
N ALA A 318 14.52 1.10 14.92
CA ALA A 318 14.05 2.49 14.81
C ALA A 318 12.91 2.87 15.78
N VAL A 319 12.22 1.87 16.35
CA VAL A 319 11.26 2.06 17.43
C VAL A 319 12.02 1.98 18.75
N ARG A 320 12.00 3.06 19.54
CA ARG A 320 12.55 3.06 20.89
C ARG A 320 11.76 2.08 21.77
N GLU A 321 12.42 1.05 22.28
CA GLU A 321 11.83 0.17 23.28
C GLU A 321 11.61 0.93 24.60
N PRO A 322 10.48 0.72 25.31
CA PRO A 322 10.27 1.27 26.64
C PRO A 322 11.29 0.74 27.65
N GLU A 323 11.67 1.59 28.61
CA GLU A 323 12.59 1.19 29.68
C GLU A 323 12.01 0.00 30.48
N PRO A 324 12.84 -0.98 30.88
CA PRO A 324 12.38 -2.12 31.67
C PRO A 324 11.92 -1.68 33.07
N SER A 325 10.74 -2.13 33.49
CA SER A 325 10.16 -1.86 34.81
C SER A 325 9.24 -2.99 35.26
N VAL A 326 9.00 -3.09 36.56
CA VAL A 326 8.04 -4.06 37.13
C VAL A 326 6.64 -3.83 36.57
N ASP A 327 6.21 -2.58 36.41
CA ASP A 327 4.91 -2.24 35.83
C ASP A 327 4.80 -2.71 34.38
N ARG A 328 5.90 -2.68 33.61
CA ARG A 328 5.97 -3.19 32.23
C ARG A 328 5.92 -4.71 32.19
N GLU A 329 6.65 -5.40 33.07
CA GLU A 329 6.60 -6.87 33.19
C GLU A 329 5.19 -7.35 33.55
N LEU A 330 4.53 -6.68 34.50
CA LEU A 330 3.14 -6.96 34.87
C LEU A 330 2.18 -6.70 33.70
N ALA A 331 2.34 -5.60 32.97
CA ALA A 331 1.52 -5.32 31.78
C ALA A 331 1.70 -6.38 30.67
N LEU A 332 2.94 -6.81 30.41
CA LEU A 332 3.21 -7.89 29.46
C LEU A 332 2.57 -9.22 29.88
N ALA A 333 2.56 -9.54 31.18
CA ALA A 333 1.86 -10.71 31.71
C ALA A 333 0.33 -10.59 31.60
N SER A 334 -0.25 -9.41 31.85
CA SER A 334 -1.69 -9.16 31.73
C SER A 334 -2.21 -9.31 30.30
N LEU A 335 -1.41 -9.00 29.27
CA LEU A 335 -1.79 -9.22 27.87
C LEU A 335 -2.10 -10.71 27.57
N ALA A 336 -1.40 -11.64 28.20
CA ALA A 336 -1.56 -13.08 27.95
C ALA A 336 -2.84 -13.67 28.57
N VAL A 337 -3.57 -12.90 29.38
CA VAL A 337 -4.84 -13.33 30.01
C VAL A 337 -6.02 -12.65 29.28
N PRO A 338 -6.93 -13.41 28.66
CA PRO A 338 -8.14 -12.84 28.06
C PRO A 338 -9.08 -12.28 29.14
N ASN A 339 -9.56 -11.04 28.96
CA ASN A 339 -10.42 -10.33 29.92
C ASN A 339 -9.76 -10.17 31.31
N ALA A 340 -8.44 -9.96 31.34
CA ALA A 340 -7.68 -9.75 32.57
C ALA A 340 -8.24 -8.63 33.46
N MET A 341 -8.82 -7.60 32.84
CA MET A 341 -9.39 -6.43 33.53
C MET A 341 -10.86 -6.61 33.94
N GLY A 342 -11.53 -7.68 33.51
CA GLY A 342 -12.95 -7.97 33.80
C GLY A 342 -13.71 -8.37 32.55
N ASP A 343 -13.69 -7.51 31.53
CA ASP A 343 -14.23 -7.79 30.20
C ASP A 343 -13.33 -7.27 29.06
N LEU A 344 -13.71 -7.56 27.81
CA LEU A 344 -12.98 -7.16 26.60
C LEU A 344 -12.88 -5.63 26.44
N HIS A 345 -13.91 -4.87 26.82
CA HIS A 345 -13.91 -3.42 26.69
C HIS A 345 -12.99 -2.79 27.75
N GLU A 346 -12.89 -3.37 28.94
CA GLU A 346 -11.92 -3.00 29.97
C GLU A 346 -10.48 -3.36 29.59
N ASP A 347 -10.25 -4.56 29.05
CA ASP A 347 -8.96 -4.95 28.45
C ASP A 347 -8.51 -3.93 27.38
N ILE A 348 -9.40 -3.56 26.45
CA ILE A 348 -9.14 -2.59 25.38
C ILE A 348 -8.75 -1.21 25.93
N ARG A 349 -9.55 -0.66 26.87
CA ARG A 349 -9.27 0.64 27.47
C ARG A 349 -7.95 0.66 28.24
N TRP A 350 -7.64 -0.44 28.92
CA TRP A 350 -6.36 -0.62 29.62
C TRP A 350 -5.16 -0.70 28.66
N VAL A 351 -5.26 -1.46 27.56
CA VAL A 351 -4.20 -1.51 26.53
C VAL A 351 -3.95 -0.13 25.93
N ARG A 352 -5.02 0.63 25.59
CA ARG A 352 -4.91 2.02 25.10
C ARG A 352 -4.14 2.91 26.10
N ALA A 353 -4.48 2.85 27.40
CA ALA A 353 -3.79 3.62 28.43
C ALA A 353 -2.30 3.23 28.62
N CYS A 354 -1.96 1.94 28.45
CA CYS A 354 -0.58 1.46 28.49
C CYS A 354 0.23 1.93 27.27
N LEU A 355 -0.40 2.09 26.11
CA LEU A 355 0.24 2.64 24.92
C LEU A 355 0.42 4.17 25.03
N ASP A 356 -0.56 4.88 25.60
CA ASP A 356 -0.49 6.33 25.84
C ASP A 356 0.61 6.74 26.82
N SER A 357 0.77 5.95 27.89
CA SER A 357 1.84 6.13 28.87
C SER A 357 3.22 5.68 28.37
N GLY A 358 3.28 5.03 27.21
CA GLY A 358 4.50 4.42 26.67
C GLY A 358 4.98 3.19 27.47
N LEU A 359 4.14 2.64 28.35
CA LEU A 359 4.43 1.42 29.11
C LEU A 359 4.51 0.19 28.20
N LEU A 360 3.67 0.17 27.15
CA LEU A 360 3.65 -0.83 26.08
C LEU A 360 3.84 -0.18 24.71
N THR A 361 4.19 -0.99 23.73
CA THR A 361 4.24 -0.68 22.30
C THR A 361 3.26 -1.56 21.52
N GLY A 362 2.94 -1.18 20.28
CA GLY A 362 2.14 -2.04 19.39
C GLY A 362 2.80 -3.41 19.11
N ALA A 363 4.13 -3.51 19.16
CA ALA A 363 4.84 -4.78 19.03
C ALA A 363 4.67 -5.68 20.27
N ASP A 364 4.56 -5.09 21.47
CA ASP A 364 4.29 -5.84 22.71
C ASP A 364 2.89 -6.46 22.70
N VAL A 365 1.87 -5.65 22.36
CA VAL A 365 0.48 -6.13 22.23
C VAL A 365 0.43 -7.31 21.26
N LEU A 366 1.11 -7.20 20.12
CA LEU A 366 1.08 -8.19 19.08
C LEU A 366 1.79 -9.51 19.42
N ARG A 367 2.88 -9.45 20.20
CA ARG A 367 3.59 -10.64 20.70
C ARG A 367 2.85 -11.34 21.84
N HIS A 368 2.22 -10.58 22.72
CA HIS A 368 1.77 -11.08 24.02
C HIS A 368 0.25 -11.11 24.22
N LYS A 369 -0.56 -10.44 23.39
CA LYS A 369 -2.03 -10.45 23.55
C LYS A 369 -2.62 -11.80 23.13
N ALA A 370 -3.33 -12.42 24.07
CA ALA A 370 -4.21 -13.56 23.84
C ALA A 370 -5.69 -13.10 23.82
N PRO A 371 -6.54 -13.66 22.94
CA PRO A 371 -6.21 -14.51 21.79
C PRO A 371 -5.53 -13.75 20.64
N ALA A 372 -4.79 -14.47 19.80
CA ALA A 372 -4.03 -13.95 18.65
C ALA A 372 -4.88 -13.12 17.67
N ALA A 373 -6.17 -13.42 17.55
CA ALA A 373 -7.10 -12.65 16.72
C ALA A 373 -7.24 -11.19 17.23
N TRP A 374 -7.29 -10.98 18.55
CA TRP A 374 -7.35 -9.62 19.15
C TRP A 374 -6.00 -8.91 19.07
N ALA A 375 -4.89 -9.65 19.07
CA ALA A 375 -3.56 -9.08 18.83
C ALA A 375 -3.47 -8.46 17.42
N LEU A 376 -3.99 -9.16 16.40
CA LEU A 376 -4.02 -8.70 15.00
C LEU A 376 -5.11 -7.65 14.72
N ASP A 377 -6.17 -7.61 15.52
CA ASP A 377 -7.26 -6.63 15.37
C ASP A 377 -6.88 -5.29 16.03
N GLU A 378 -6.04 -4.56 15.31
CA GLU A 378 -5.55 -3.23 15.67
C GLU A 378 -6.66 -2.22 15.95
N ASP A 379 -7.84 -2.39 15.36
CA ASP A 379 -8.95 -1.45 15.49
C ASP A 379 -9.61 -1.58 16.87
N HIS A 380 -9.66 -2.79 17.44
CA HIS A 380 -10.10 -2.99 18.82
C HIS A 380 -9.25 -2.17 19.80
N TRP A 381 -7.92 -2.19 19.69
CA TRP A 381 -7.02 -1.57 20.68
C TRP A 381 -6.36 -0.25 20.24
N LEU A 382 -6.61 0.26 19.02
CA LEU A 382 -6.14 1.57 18.51
C LEU A 382 -7.23 2.39 17.77
N GLY A 383 -8.48 1.93 17.72
CA GLY A 383 -9.59 2.68 17.14
C GLY A 383 -10.11 3.80 18.06
N ASP A 384 -10.70 4.83 17.45
CA ASP A 384 -11.59 5.78 18.11
C ASP A 384 -13.03 5.23 18.01
N ASP A 385 -13.77 5.18 19.11
CA ASP A 385 -15.10 4.54 19.19
C ASP A 385 -16.12 5.21 18.24
N ASP A 386 -15.89 6.47 17.87
CA ASP A 386 -16.72 7.24 16.91
C ASP A 386 -16.11 7.34 15.48
N TYR A 387 -14.82 7.02 15.28
CA TYR A 387 -14.10 7.30 14.01
C TYR A 387 -13.06 6.21 13.64
N PRO A 388 -13.47 5.10 12.99
CA PRO A 388 -12.57 3.97 12.66
C PRO A 388 -11.42 4.28 11.68
N ASP A 389 -11.45 5.42 10.97
CA ASP A 389 -10.32 5.90 10.14
C ASP A 389 -9.30 6.76 10.92
N ARG A 390 -9.57 7.08 12.20
CA ARG A 390 -8.71 7.85 13.08
C ARG A 390 -8.02 6.96 14.12
N HIS A 391 -6.96 6.30 13.68
CA HIS A 391 -5.88 5.99 14.60
C HIS A 391 -5.21 7.31 15.00
N ASP A 392 -5.52 7.80 16.19
CA ASP A 392 -4.80 8.87 16.88
C ASP A 392 -3.33 8.47 17.18
N ARG A 393 -3.04 7.16 17.20
CA ARG A 393 -1.73 6.53 17.46
C ARG A 393 -1.14 5.83 16.22
N PRO A 394 -0.86 6.52 15.09
CA PRO A 394 -0.35 5.87 13.88
C PRO A 394 1.00 5.17 14.08
N ALA A 395 1.84 5.62 15.03
CA ALA A 395 3.09 4.97 15.39
C ALA A 395 2.87 3.56 16.00
N ALA A 396 1.83 3.37 16.81
CA ALA A 396 1.52 2.07 17.42
C ALA A 396 1.02 1.06 16.36
N VAL A 397 0.17 1.51 15.42
CA VAL A 397 -0.24 0.71 14.25
C VAL A 397 0.99 0.26 13.46
N LEU A 398 1.89 1.18 13.11
CA LEU A 398 3.07 0.84 12.31
C LEU A 398 4.05 -0.08 13.04
N ALA A 399 4.21 0.06 14.36
CA ALA A 399 5.02 -0.84 15.18
C ALA A 399 4.43 -2.27 15.21
N SER A 400 3.11 -2.39 15.39
CA SER A 400 2.39 -3.66 15.26
C SER A 400 2.59 -4.27 13.87
N ARG A 401 2.22 -3.57 12.79
CA ARG A 401 2.31 -4.13 11.42
C ARG A 401 3.72 -4.56 11.04
N ALA A 402 4.75 -3.85 11.52
CA ALA A 402 6.13 -4.25 11.33
C ALA A 402 6.45 -5.57 12.06
N GLU A 403 6.06 -5.72 13.34
CA GLU A 403 6.29 -6.94 14.09
C GLU A 403 5.47 -8.13 13.55
N ALA A 404 4.20 -7.94 13.15
CA ALA A 404 3.40 -9.02 12.55
C ALA A 404 4.01 -9.44 11.22
N GLY A 405 4.40 -8.47 10.39
CA GLY A 405 5.13 -8.72 9.15
C GLY A 405 6.39 -9.56 9.40
N ARG A 406 7.15 -9.26 10.45
CA ARG A 406 8.37 -9.98 10.85
C ARG A 406 8.06 -11.41 11.32
N LEU A 407 7.12 -11.59 12.26
CA LEU A 407 6.71 -12.90 12.78
C LEU A 407 6.10 -13.80 11.68
N LEU A 408 5.17 -13.27 10.89
CA LEU A 408 4.49 -14.00 9.82
C LEU A 408 5.44 -14.36 8.67
N THR A 409 6.36 -13.46 8.30
CA THR A 409 7.36 -13.75 7.26
C THR A 409 8.37 -14.80 7.75
N ALA A 410 8.80 -14.75 9.01
CA ALA A 410 9.72 -15.73 9.58
C ALA A 410 9.10 -17.13 9.71
N ALA A 411 7.82 -17.23 10.10
CA ALA A 411 7.14 -18.51 10.30
C ALA A 411 6.56 -19.10 8.99
N LEU A 412 5.88 -18.27 8.18
CA LEU A 412 5.07 -18.75 7.05
C LEU A 412 5.69 -18.44 5.68
N GLY A 413 6.63 -17.48 5.64
CA GLY A 413 7.26 -17.01 4.41
C GLY A 413 6.24 -16.65 3.33
N ALA A 414 6.46 -17.18 2.12
CA ALA A 414 5.57 -17.01 0.97
C ALA A 414 4.61 -18.20 0.73
N ASP A 415 4.48 -19.17 1.65
CA ASP A 415 3.58 -20.32 1.48
C ASP A 415 2.12 -19.92 1.74
N ALA A 416 1.38 -19.58 0.69
CA ALA A 416 -0.06 -19.31 0.75
C ALA A 416 -0.89 -20.47 1.36
N GLY A 417 -0.36 -21.70 1.38
CA GLY A 417 -0.95 -22.84 2.10
C GLY A 417 -0.80 -22.71 3.63
N ALA A 418 0.38 -22.35 4.13
CA ALA A 418 0.63 -22.09 5.55
C ALA A 418 -0.20 -20.91 6.07
N TRP A 419 -0.26 -19.81 5.31
CA TRP A 419 -1.13 -18.67 5.63
C TRP A 419 -2.61 -19.05 5.64
N TRP A 420 -3.07 -19.93 4.73
CA TRP A 420 -4.43 -20.43 4.74
C TRP A 420 -4.72 -21.33 5.96
N ARG A 421 -3.77 -22.18 6.38
CA ARG A 421 -3.89 -22.95 7.64
C ARG A 421 -4.01 -22.02 8.84
N ALA A 422 -3.14 -21.00 8.94
CA ALA A 422 -3.23 -19.98 9.99
C ALA A 422 -4.60 -19.29 10.00
N ALA A 423 -5.16 -18.94 8.83
CA ALA A 423 -6.48 -18.31 8.72
C ALA A 423 -7.65 -19.21 9.16
N LEU A 424 -7.54 -20.52 8.98
CA LEU A 424 -8.54 -21.50 9.45
C LEU A 424 -8.43 -21.76 10.96
N THR A 425 -7.22 -21.68 11.53
CA THR A 425 -6.98 -21.89 12.98
C THR A 425 -7.28 -20.64 13.81
N LEU A 426 -6.97 -19.44 13.29
CA LEU A 426 -7.09 -18.16 14.00
C LEU A 426 -8.45 -17.90 14.69
N PRO A 427 -9.63 -18.25 14.10
CA PRO A 427 -10.91 -18.02 14.74
C PRO A 427 -11.02 -18.60 16.16
N ASP A 428 -10.61 -19.85 16.35
CA ASP A 428 -10.79 -20.64 17.58
C ASP A 428 -9.51 -20.71 18.44
N PHE A 429 -8.43 -20.05 18.05
CA PHE A 429 -7.16 -20.09 18.76
C PHE A 429 -7.13 -19.14 19.97
N VAL A 430 -6.90 -19.70 21.16
CA VAL A 430 -6.96 -18.95 22.43
C VAL A 430 -5.64 -18.34 22.88
N GLY A 431 -4.50 -18.80 22.34
CA GLY A 431 -3.16 -18.32 22.71
C GLY A 431 -2.72 -17.08 21.92
N THR A 432 -1.44 -16.76 22.04
CA THR A 432 -0.76 -15.62 21.38
C THR A 432 -0.40 -15.89 19.91
N LEU A 433 -0.09 -14.83 19.15
CA LEU A 433 0.31 -14.98 17.74
C LEU A 433 1.58 -15.85 17.55
N PRO A 434 2.66 -15.72 18.34
CA PRO A 434 3.81 -16.62 18.24
C PRO A 434 3.47 -18.10 18.45
N GLU A 435 2.58 -18.43 19.38
CA GLU A 435 2.16 -19.81 19.65
C GLU A 435 1.34 -20.40 18.48
N LEU A 436 0.43 -19.61 17.89
CA LEU A 436 -0.31 -20.00 16.68
C LEU A 436 0.65 -20.33 15.53
N LEU A 437 1.65 -19.47 15.31
CA LEU A 437 2.61 -19.62 14.23
C LEU A 437 3.53 -20.84 14.44
N ALA A 438 3.96 -21.11 15.68
CA ALA A 438 4.70 -22.33 16.00
C ALA A 438 3.89 -23.59 15.66
N GLY A 439 2.62 -23.67 16.06
CA GLY A 439 1.74 -24.81 15.76
C GLY A 439 1.48 -25.00 14.26
N VAL A 440 1.23 -23.91 13.52
CA VAL A 440 1.00 -23.97 12.06
C VAL A 440 2.22 -24.45 11.28
N VAL A 441 3.43 -24.16 11.77
CA VAL A 441 4.71 -24.62 11.18
C VAL A 441 5.00 -26.08 11.54
N GLN A 442 4.74 -26.49 12.77
CA GLN A 442 4.96 -27.87 13.23
C GLN A 442 3.95 -28.86 12.64
N GLY A 443 2.80 -28.38 12.15
CA GLY A 443 1.79 -29.20 11.48
C GLY A 443 0.87 -29.96 12.43
N ASP A 444 1.00 -29.72 13.74
CA ASP A 444 0.15 -30.34 14.74
C ASP A 444 -1.28 -29.80 14.67
N SER A 445 -2.21 -30.73 14.45
CA SER A 445 -3.64 -30.45 14.39
C SER A 445 -4.15 -30.10 15.79
N VAL A 446 -4.13 -28.81 16.15
CA VAL A 446 -4.71 -28.27 17.39
C VAL A 446 -6.24 -28.28 17.30
N SER A 447 -6.81 -29.49 17.29
CA SER A 447 -8.22 -29.76 17.48
C SER A 447 -8.45 -30.23 18.90
N ASN A 448 -8.24 -29.33 19.88
CA ASN A 448 -8.67 -29.53 21.27
C ASN A 448 -10.20 -29.42 21.36
N ARG A 449 -10.89 -30.40 20.75
CA ARG A 449 -12.26 -30.77 21.05
C ARG A 449 -12.24 -32.17 21.63
N SER A 450 -12.30 -32.24 22.95
CA SER A 450 -12.69 -33.42 23.73
C SER A 450 -14.02 -33.09 24.42
#